data_AF-A0A6I1GDJ8-F1
#
_entry.id   AF-A0A6I1GDJ8-F1
#
_cell.length_a   1.000
_cell.length_b   1.000
_cell.length_c   1.000
_cell.angle_alpha   90.00
_cell.angle_beta   90.00
_cell.angle_gamma   90.00
#
_symmetry.space_group_name_H-M   'P 1'
#
loop_
_entity.id
_entity.type
_entity.pdbx_description
1 polymer ?
#
loop_
_entity_poly.entity_id
_entity_poly.type
_entity_poly.pdbx_seq_one_letter_code
_entity_poly.pdbx_strand_id
1 'polypeptide(L)' 'MDEKTLVDELGKAQTVDEVLAAVKEAGRGMTYEQADELFGRINQTKCDAAELSGDTIEKIVRTTFGI' A
#
# COMPACT_ATOMS: atom_id res chain seq x y z
N MET A 1 2.99 -1.07 -14.13
CA MET A 1 3.97 -0.65 -13.10
C MET A 1 4.62 -1.90 -12.51
N ASP A 2 5.89 -1.85 -12.09
CA ASP A 2 6.53 -2.94 -11.35
C ASP A 2 6.23 -2.88 -9.84
N GLU A 3 6.49 -3.96 -9.11
CA GLU A 3 6.19 -4.08 -7.68
C GLU A 3 6.90 -3.01 -6.83
N LYS A 4 8.16 -2.71 -7.16
CA LYS A 4 8.98 -1.76 -6.39
C LYS A 4 8.46 -0.34 -6.53
N THR A 5 8.02 0.04 -7.74
CA THR A 5 7.42 1.34 -8.02
C THR A 5 6.07 1.47 -7.31
N LEU A 6 5.25 0.40 -7.30
CA LEU A 6 3.98 0.39 -6.55
C LEU A 6 4.19 0.57 -5.04
N VAL A 7 5.18 -0.10 -4.46
CA VAL A 7 5.52 0.03 -3.04
C VAL A 7 5.97 1.46 -2.70
N ASP A 8 6.77 2.09 -3.56
CA ASP A 8 7.25 3.46 -3.35
C ASP A 8 6.12 4.49 -3.45
N GLU A 9 5.23 4.36 -4.43
CA GLU A 9 4.03 5.22 -4.57
C GLU A 9 3.08 5.07 -3.38
N LEU A 10 2.79 3.82 -2.96
CA LEU A 10 1.96 3.55 -1.79
C LEU A 10 2.61 4.08 -0.49
N GLY A 11 3.94 4.04 -0.39
CA GLY A 11 4.68 4.63 0.72
C GLY A 11 4.60 6.16 0.77
N LYS A 12 4.40 6.82 -0.36
CA LYS A 12 4.26 8.28 -0.45
C LYS A 12 2.81 8.75 -0.36
N ALA A 13 1.85 7.87 -0.61
CA ALA A 13 0.43 8.19 -0.55
C ALA A 13 0.06 8.85 0.80
N GLN A 14 -0.69 9.94 0.70
CA GLN A 14 -1.26 10.73 1.78
C GLN A 14 -2.78 10.60 1.83
N THR A 15 -3.41 10.09 0.76
CA THR A 15 -4.86 9.94 0.65
C THR A 15 -5.28 8.58 0.07
N VAL A 16 -6.52 8.18 0.32
CA VAL A 16 -7.13 6.97 -0.25
C VAL A 16 -7.22 7.07 -1.78
N ASP A 17 -7.43 8.26 -2.33
CA ASP A 17 -7.48 8.50 -3.78
C ASP A 17 -6.12 8.24 -4.45
N GLU A 18 -5.01 8.60 -3.80
CA GLU A 18 -3.66 8.30 -4.28
C GLU A 18 -3.37 6.79 -4.26
N VAL A 19 -3.86 6.08 -3.23
CA VAL A 19 -3.77 4.61 -3.19
C VAL A 19 -4.56 3.99 -4.36
N LEU A 20 -5.79 4.44 -4.61
CA LEU A 20 -6.59 3.98 -5.74
C LEU A 20 -5.90 4.26 -7.08
N ALA A 21 -5.31 5.44 -7.25
CA ALA A 21 -4.58 5.81 -8.45
C ALA A 21 -3.37 4.89 -8.69
N ALA A 22 -2.52 4.70 -7.68
CA ALA A 22 -1.33 3.85 -7.77
C ALA A 22 -1.68 2.40 -8.12
N VAL A 23 -2.73 1.85 -7.50
CA VAL A 23 -3.19 0.48 -7.76
C VAL A 23 -3.78 0.34 -9.16
N LYS A 24 -4.50 1.36 -9.63
CA LYS A 24 -5.03 1.41 -11.01
C LYS A 24 -3.91 1.49 -12.05
N GLU A 25 -2.85 2.25 -11.81
CA GLU A 25 -1.66 2.32 -12.67
C GLU A 25 -0.85 1.01 -12.69
N ALA A 26 -0.93 0.23 -11.62
CA ALA A 26 -0.44 -1.15 -11.59
C ALA A 26 -1.32 -2.14 -12.36
N GLY A 27 -2.41 -1.68 -13.00
CA GLY A 27 -3.33 -2.52 -13.76
C GLY A 27 -4.26 -3.34 -12.88
N ARG A 28 -4.40 -2.97 -11.60
CA ARG A 28 -5.26 -3.66 -10.63
C ARG A 28 -6.48 -2.79 -10.31
N GLY A 29 -7.64 -3.42 -10.25
CA GLY A 29 -8.86 -2.79 -9.76
C GLY A 29 -8.95 -2.93 -8.25
N MET A 30 -9.37 -1.87 -7.57
CA MET A 30 -9.59 -1.85 -6.13
C MET A 30 -10.81 -0.98 -5.83
N THR A 31 -11.63 -1.38 -4.86
CA THR A 31 -12.74 -0.54 -4.37
C THR A 31 -12.23 0.50 -3.39
N TYR A 32 -13.04 1.52 -3.12
CA TYR A 32 -12.66 2.56 -2.16
C TYR A 32 -12.44 1.99 -0.75
N GLU A 33 -13.28 1.04 -0.33
CA GLU A 33 -13.14 0.36 0.97
C GLU A 33 -11.83 -0.44 1.07
N GLN A 34 -11.44 -1.12 -0.02
CA GLN A 34 -10.17 -1.86 -0.07
C GLN A 34 -8.96 -0.92 -0.05
N ALA A 35 -9.09 0.24 -0.69
CA ALA A 35 -8.04 1.25 -0.68
C ALA A 35 -7.90 1.92 0.70
N ASP A 36 -9.01 2.19 1.39
CA ASP A 36 -9.01 2.70 2.75
C ASP A 36 -8.37 1.70 3.72
N GLU A 37 -8.70 0.41 3.61
CA GLU A 37 -8.08 -0.65 4.40
C GLU A 37 -6.56 -0.73 4.14
N LEU A 38 -6.16 -0.74 2.87
CA LEU A 38 -4.74 -0.75 2.48
C LEU A 38 -4.01 0.50 3.00
N PHE A 39 -4.61 1.68 2.87
CA PHE A 39 -4.04 2.93 3.37
C PHE A 39 -3.88 2.91 4.89
N GLY A 40 -4.87 2.40 5.62
CA GLY A 40 -4.78 2.20 7.07
C GLY A 40 -3.60 1.31 7.46
N ARG A 41 -3.39 0.20 6.75
CA ARG A 41 -2.25 -0.70 7.00
C ARG A 41 -0.90 -0.07 6.66
N ILE A 42 -0.82 0.68 5.56
CA ILE A 42 0.39 1.45 5.20
C ILE A 42 0.73 2.46 6.30
N ASN A 43 -0.25 3.20 6.81
CA ASN A 43 -0.03 4.16 7.89
C ASN A 43 0.37 3.49 9.19
N GLN A 44 -0.16 2.29 9.49
CA GLN A 44 0.30 1.49 10.61
C GLN A 44 1.78 1.11 10.46
N THR A 45 2.25 0.78 9.26
CA THR A 45 3.68 0.49 9.02
C THR A 45 4.61 1.68 9.11
N LYS A 46 4.09 2.91 8.95
CA LYS A 46 4.84 4.15 9.11
C LYS A 46 5.00 4.57 10.58
N CYS A 47 4.33 3.91 11.50
CA CYS A 47 4.44 4.18 12.92
C CYS A 47 5.68 3.47 13.48
N ASP A 48 6.49 4.14 14.30
CA ASP A 48 7.80 3.66 14.81
C ASP A 48 7.78 2.23 15.40
N ALA A 49 6.63 1.77 15.90
CA ALA A 49 6.44 0.42 16.42
C ALA A 49 6.49 -0.68 15.34
N ALA A 50 6.10 -0.37 14.09
CA ALA A 50 6.04 -1.33 13.00
C ALA A 50 7.39 -1.56 12.30
N GLU A 51 8.28 -0.56 12.30
CA GLU A 51 9.68 -0.73 11.88
C GLU A 51 10.40 -1.76 12.76
N LEU A 52 10.10 -1.80 14.06
CA LEU A 52 10.67 -2.76 15.01
C LEU A 52 10.13 -4.18 14.83
N SER A 53 8.92 -4.35 14.28
CA SER A 53 8.31 -5.67 14.02
C SER A 53 8.63 -6.23 12.63
N GLY A 54 9.40 -5.51 11.81
CA GLY A 54 9.76 -5.93 10.45
C GLY A 54 8.55 -5.99 9.51
N ASP A 55 7.52 -5.20 9.80
CA ASP A 55 6.31 -5.10 8.99
C ASP A 55 6.54 -3.99 7.96
N THR A 56 6.57 -4.36 6.68
CA THR A 56 6.95 -3.46 5.59
C THR A 56 5.79 -3.26 4.63
N ILE A 57 5.76 -2.10 3.99
CA ILE A 57 4.80 -1.82 2.91
C ILE A 57 4.88 -2.92 1.85
N GLU A 58 6.07 -3.42 1.54
CA GLU A 58 6.27 -4.54 0.61
C GLU A 58 5.51 -5.81 1.04
N LYS A 59 5.58 -6.21 2.31
CA LYS A 59 4.81 -7.35 2.83
C LYS A 59 3.30 -7.13 2.75
N ILE A 60 2.84 -5.91 3.04
CA ILE A 60 1.42 -5.56 2.95
C ILE A 60 0.96 -5.66 1.49
N VAL A 61 1.72 -5.10 0.56
CA VAL A 61 1.43 -5.13 -0.88
C VAL A 61 1.39 -6.59 -1.36
N ARG A 62 2.41 -7.39 -1.06
CA ARG A 62 2.44 -8.83 -1.36
C ARG A 62 1.21 -9.58 -0.84
N THR A 63 0.85 -9.35 0.42
CA THR A 63 -0.31 -9.98 1.07
C THR A 63 -1.63 -9.53 0.44
N THR A 64 -1.77 -8.23 0.14
CA THR A 64 -3.01 -7.64 -0.41
C THR A 64 -3.22 -8.06 -1.86
N PHE A 65 -2.14 -8.23 -2.60
CA PHE A 65 -2.15 -8.46 -4.04
C PHE A 65 -1.81 -9.91 -4.44
N GLY A 66 -1.47 -10.76 -3.49
CA GLY A 66 -1.16 -12.18 -3.69
C GLY A 66 0.06 -12.41 -4.59
N ILE A 67 1.10 -11.58 -4.43
CA ILE A 67 2.37 -11.61 -5.19
C ILE A 67 3.58 -11.86 -4.31
#